data_AF-A0A929BJM4-F1
#
_entry.id   AF-A0A929BJM4-F1
#
_cell.length_a   1.000
_cell.length_b   1.000
_cell.length_c   1.000
_cell.angle_alpha   90.00
_cell.angle_beta   90.00
_cell.angle_gamma   90.00
#
_symmetry.space_group_name_H-M   'P 1'
#
loop_
_entity.id
_entity.type
_entity.pdbx_description
1 polymer ?
#
loop_
_entity_poly.entity_id
_entity_poly.type
_entity_poly.pdbx_seq_one_letter_code
_entity_poly.pdbx_strand_id
1 'polypeptide(L)'
;HNKTFVILQTHCPQEAAISRILRRTKDDYESNALTEQAHLNNKKKFEEVDLDDLKRLSPDLDMMHIVVDTEYDAPEDWYVIDVEKR
;
A
#
# COMPACT_ATOMS: atom_id res chain seq x y z
N HIS A 1 -3.43 11.85 23.40
CA HIS A 1 -4.76 11.79 22.77
C HIS A 1 -4.95 13.06 21.94
N ASN A 2 -5.84 13.09 20.94
CA ASN A 2 -5.97 14.17 19.94
C ASN A 2 -4.96 14.16 18.76
N LYS A 3 -4.52 12.97 18.33
CA LYS A 3 -3.71 12.79 17.12
C LYS A 3 -4.50 11.95 16.12
N THR A 4 -4.45 12.30 14.85
CA THR A 4 -5.01 11.51 13.76
C THR A 4 -4.10 10.34 13.43
N PHE A 5 -4.66 9.13 13.38
CA PHE A 5 -3.99 7.96 12.84
C PHE A 5 -4.10 7.98 11.31
N VAL A 6 -2.96 8.04 10.64
CA VAL A 6 -2.92 8.14 9.18
C VAL A 6 -2.44 6.83 8.57
N ILE A 7 -3.24 6.26 7.68
CA ILE A 7 -2.91 5.10 6.87
C ILE A 7 -2.60 5.59 5.47
N LEU A 8 -1.37 5.37 5.00
CA LEU A 8 -0.98 5.61 3.62
C LEU A 8 -0.93 4.26 2.90
N GLN A 9 -1.88 4.02 2.02
CA GLN A 9 -1.95 2.85 1.16
C GLN A 9 -1.41 3.21 -0.22
N THR A 10 -0.47 2.40 -0.73
CA THR A 10 0.00 2.54 -2.12
C THR A 10 -0.89 1.73 -3.05
N HIS A 11 -1.32 2.34 -4.14
CA HIS A 11 -1.93 1.66 -5.28
C HIS A 11 -0.90 1.58 -6.42
N CYS A 12 -0.57 0.37 -6.84
CA CYS A 12 0.33 0.14 -7.97
C CYS A 12 -0.27 -0.97 -8.84
N PRO A 13 -0.43 -0.74 -10.16
CA PRO A 13 -0.84 -1.78 -11.09
C PRO A 13 0.05 -3.01 -10.97
N GLN A 14 -0.55 -4.19 -11.07
CA GLN A 14 0.16 -5.45 -10.91
C GLN A 14 1.32 -5.60 -11.90
N GLU A 15 1.14 -5.16 -13.15
CA GLU A 15 2.17 -5.22 -14.19
C GLU A 15 3.38 -4.34 -13.86
N ALA A 16 3.16 -3.15 -13.31
CA ALA A 16 4.22 -2.26 -12.85
C ALA A 16 4.97 -2.88 -11.66
N ALA A 17 4.26 -3.45 -10.69
CA ALA A 17 4.85 -4.14 -9.55
C ALA A 17 5.68 -5.37 -9.96
N ILE A 18 5.17 -6.20 -10.88
CA ILE A 18 5.90 -7.36 -11.42
C ILE A 18 7.15 -6.91 -12.18
N SER A 19 7.02 -5.89 -13.03
CA SER A 19 8.14 -5.34 -13.79
C SER A 19 9.27 -4.88 -12.88
N ARG A 20 8.95 -4.22 -11.76
CA ARG A 20 9.93 -3.82 -10.73
C ARG A 20 10.59 -5.02 -10.08
N ILE A 21 9.81 -6.02 -9.68
CA ILE A 21 10.32 -7.26 -9.07
C ILE A 21 11.29 -7.99 -10.00
N LEU A 22 10.96 -8.10 -11.29
CA LEU A 22 11.80 -8.79 -12.27
C LEU A 22 13.09 -8.03 -12.63
N ARG A 23 13.11 -6.70 -12.49
CA ARG A 23 14.30 -5.87 -12.69
C ARG A 23 15.30 -5.97 -11.52
N ARG A 24 14.85 -6.38 -10.34
CA ARG A 24 15.72 -6.48 -9.15
C ARG A 24 16.77 -7.56 -9.33
N THR A 25 17.99 -7.26 -8.94
CA THR A 25 19.07 -8.25 -8.81
C THR A 25 19.10 -8.77 -7.38
N LYS A 26 19.57 -10.00 -7.16
CA LYS A 26 19.65 -10.61 -5.82
C LYS A 26 20.52 -9.80 -4.83
N ASP A 27 21.43 -8.99 -5.36
CA ASP A 27 22.39 -8.22 -4.57
C ASP A 27 21.78 -6.92 -4.00
N ASP A 28 20.56 -6.54 -4.43
CA ASP A 28 19.81 -5.38 -3.94
C ASP A 28 18.50 -5.84 -3.26
N TYR A 29 18.65 -6.39 -2.05
CA TYR A 29 17.56 -7.05 -1.33
C TYR A 29 16.59 -6.03 -0.72
N GLU A 30 15.53 -5.71 -1.47
CA GLU A 30 14.43 -4.85 -0.99
C GLU A 30 13.19 -5.65 -0.54
N SER A 31 13.04 -6.92 -0.96
CA SER A 31 11.82 -7.71 -0.69
C SER A 31 12.01 -9.21 -0.83
N ASN A 32 11.12 -9.98 -0.20
CA ASN A 32 11.05 -11.44 -0.32
C ASN A 32 10.36 -11.93 -1.62
N ALA A 33 9.64 -11.05 -2.33
CA ALA A 33 9.02 -11.39 -3.60
C ALA A 33 10.03 -11.20 -4.74
N LEU A 34 10.65 -12.30 -5.16
CA LEU A 34 11.62 -12.34 -6.26
C LEU A 34 11.04 -12.94 -7.56
N THR A 35 9.77 -13.31 -7.54
CA THR A 35 9.06 -13.89 -8.70
C THR A 35 7.63 -13.34 -8.76
N GLU A 36 7.03 -13.37 -9.95
CA GLU A 36 5.60 -13.05 -10.13
C GLU A 36 4.70 -13.90 -9.22
N GLN A 37 4.95 -15.21 -9.12
CA GLN A 37 4.16 -16.08 -8.25
C GLN A 37 4.26 -15.68 -6.77
N ALA A 38 5.44 -15.23 -6.31
CA ALA A 38 5.59 -14.74 -4.94
C ALA A 38 4.78 -13.45 -4.72
N HIS A 39 4.74 -12.54 -5.69
CA HIS A 39 3.88 -11.35 -5.65
C HIS A 39 2.40 -11.74 -5.56
N LEU A 40 1.93 -12.64 -6.43
CA LEU A 40 0.53 -13.09 -6.44
C LEU A 40 0.13 -13.78 -5.12
N ASN A 41 1.03 -14.59 -4.55
CA ASN A 41 0.80 -15.25 -3.27
C ASN A 41 0.68 -14.25 -2.11
N ASN A 42 1.51 -13.20 -2.10
CA ASN A 42 1.42 -12.14 -1.10
C ASN A 42 0.14 -11.34 -1.27
N LYS A 43 -0.17 -10.92 -2.51
CA LYS A 43 -1.39 -10.16 -2.83
C LYS A 43 -2.66 -10.88 -2.39
N LYS A 44 -2.71 -12.21 -2.51
CA LYS A 44 -3.85 -13.03 -2.04
C LYS A 44 -4.00 -13.07 -0.52
N LYS A 45 -2.91 -12.86 0.23
CA LYS A 45 -2.91 -12.86 1.70
C LYS A 45 -3.16 -11.48 2.31
N PHE A 46 -2.97 -10.41 1.52
CA PHE A 46 -3.23 -9.06 1.98
C PHE A 46 -4.73 -8.85 2.17
N GLU A 47 -5.07 -8.23 3.29
CA GLU A 47 -6.42 -7.79 3.62
C GLU A 47 -6.53 -6.30 3.28
N GLU A 48 -7.71 -5.88 2.86
CA GLU A 48 -7.99 -4.47 2.59
C GLU A 48 -8.08 -3.66 3.90
N VAL A 49 -7.85 -2.36 3.80
CA VAL A 49 -8.02 -1.45 4.94
C VAL A 49 -9.52 -1.22 5.17
N ASP A 50 -10.05 -1.78 6.26
CA ASP A 50 -11.44 -1.57 6.70
C ASP A 50 -11.49 -0.51 7.80
N LEU A 51 -11.82 0.73 7.43
CA LEU A 51 -11.93 1.82 8.39
C LEU A 51 -13.12 1.68 9.35
N ASP A 52 -14.19 1.00 8.94
CA ASP A 52 -15.38 0.86 9.78
C ASP A 52 -15.12 -0.18 10.89
N ASP A 53 -14.40 -1.27 10.59
CA ASP A 53 -13.92 -2.21 11.62
C ASP A 53 -12.96 -1.52 12.60
N LEU A 54 -11.98 -0.78 12.08
CA LEU A 54 -11.03 -0.04 12.92
C LEU A 54 -11.74 0.98 13.81
N LYS A 55 -12.74 1.71 13.27
CA LYS A 55 -13.51 2.69 14.03
C LYS A 55 -14.37 2.03 15.10
N ARG A 56 -14.92 0.86 14.84
CA ARG A 56 -15.65 0.07 15.86
C ARG A 56 -14.74 -0.33 17.03
N LEU A 57 -13.49 -0.70 16.75
CA LEU A 57 -12.50 -1.08 17.77
C LEU A 57 -11.90 0.12 18.50
N SER A 58 -11.89 1.30 17.89
CA SER A 58 -11.34 2.54 18.46
C SER A 58 -12.19 3.77 18.10
N PRO A 59 -13.38 3.93 18.73
CA PRO A 59 -14.36 4.96 18.34
C PRO A 59 -13.87 6.41 18.47
N ASP A 60 -13.00 6.66 19.44
CA ASP A 60 -12.50 8.02 19.73
C ASP A 60 -11.23 8.38 18.94
N LEU A 61 -10.71 7.46 18.11
CA LEU A 61 -9.51 7.70 17.32
C LEU A 61 -9.90 8.31 15.97
N ASP A 62 -9.44 9.53 15.71
CA ASP A 62 -9.53 10.14 14.38
C ASP A 62 -8.64 9.38 13.41
N MET A 63 -9.19 9.00 12.25
CA MET A 63 -8.48 8.24 11.22
C MET A 63 -8.54 8.94 9.87
N MET A 64 -7.45 8.83 9.12
CA MET A 64 -7.38 9.26 7.73
C MET A 64 -6.69 8.17 6.91
N HIS A 65 -7.38 7.69 5.89
CA HIS A 65 -6.84 6.77 4.90
C HIS A 65 -6.56 7.55 3.62
N ILE A 66 -5.32 7.47 3.13
CA ILE A 66 -4.88 8.08 1.89
C ILE A 66 -4.42 6.97 0.96
N VAL A 67 -5.01 6.91 -0.23
CA VAL A 67 -4.53 6.03 -1.29
C VAL A 67 -3.70 6.85 -2.27
N VAL A 68 -2.45 6.42 -2.50
CA VAL A 68 -1.50 7.10 -3.37
C VAL A 68 -1.17 6.20 -4.55
N ASP A 69 -1.33 6.70 -5.76
CA ASP A 69 -0.85 6.03 -6.96
C ASP A 69 0.68 6.08 -7.02
N THR A 70 1.30 4.91 -7.15
CA THR A 70 2.74 4.73 -7.23
C THR A 70 3.15 3.94 -8.47
N GLU A 71 2.37 3.99 -9.55
CA GLU A 71 2.69 3.31 -10.82
C GLU A 71 4.08 3.67 -11.35
N TYR A 72 4.47 4.94 -11.23
CA TYR A 72 5.76 5.45 -11.70
C TYR A 72 6.86 5.36 -10.62
N ASP A 73 8.11 5.16 -11.04
CA ASP A 73 9.24 4.93 -10.13
C ASP A 73 9.67 6.21 -9.39
N ALA A 74 9.50 7.37 -10.01
CA ALA A 74 9.86 8.66 -9.41
C ALA A 74 8.77 9.12 -8.42
N PRO A 75 9.11 9.41 -7.15
CA PRO A 75 8.14 9.88 -6.16
C PRO A 75 7.44 11.19 -6.53
N GLU A 76 8.07 12.01 -7.36
CA GLU A 76 7.50 13.27 -7.86
C GLU A 76 6.28 13.06 -8.76
N ASP A 77 6.17 11.87 -9.37
CA ASP A 77 5.05 11.48 -10.24
C ASP A 77 3.92 10.80 -9.45
N TRP A 78 4.07 10.62 -8.13
CA TRP A 78 3.03 10.02 -7.29
C TRP A 78 1.94 11.04 -6.96
N TYR A 79 0.70 10.58 -6.96
CA TYR A 79 -0.44 11.43 -6.63
C TYR A 79 -1.49 10.70 -5.80
N VAL A 80 -2.18 11.46 -4.97
CA VAL A 80 -3.28 10.93 -4.14
C VAL A 80 -4.48 10.65 -5.05
N ILE A 81 -4.98 9.42 -5.01
CA ILE A 81 -6.16 8.99 -5.78
C ILE A 81 -7.41 8.83 -4.92
N ASP A 82 -7.25 8.69 -3.59
CA ASP A 82 -8.38 8.66 -2.67
C ASP A 82 -7.99 9.16 -1.28
N VAL A 83 -8.96 9.77 -0.58
CA VAL A 83 -8.83 10.21 0.81
C VAL A 83 -10.14 9.98 1.54
N GLU A 84 -10.09 9.12 2.56
CA GLU A 84 -11.21 8.87 3.46
C GLU A 84 -10.87 9.28 4.90
N LYS A 85 -11.85 9.85 5.61
CA LYS A 85 -11.71 10.27 7.01
C LYS A 85 -12.84 9.68 7.85
N ARG A 86 -12.52 9.26 9.07
CA ARG A 86 -13.44 8.63 10.03
C ARG A 86 -13.14 9.04 11.47
#